data_AF-K3ZD91-F1
#
_entry.id   AF-K3ZD91-F1
#
_cell.length_a   1.000
_cell.length_b   1.000
_cell.length_c   1.000
_cell.angle_alpha   90.00
_cell.angle_beta   90.00
_cell.angle_gamma   90.00
#
_symmetry.space_group_name_H-M   'P 1'
#
loop_
_entity.id
_entity.type
_entity.pdbx_description
1 polymer ?
#
loop_
_entity_poly.entity_id
_entity_poly.type
_entity_poly.pdbx_seq_one_letter_code
_entity_poly.pdbx_strand_id
1 'polypeptide(L)'
;MEEVYDTLAEHLLSVLKNIEHLDSKYIVGLAGPPGAGKSTVASEVVRRVNMLWSHAKGSGALLPTEEIAAMLPMDGFHLYRAQLDAMENPKEAHARRGGKEPDVAAWRISYNDRPNAELIMESRKDADLVIRSVDFSS
;
A
#
# COMPACT_ATOMS: atom_id res chain seq x y z
N MET A 1 11.60 -14.92 -0.81
CA MET A 1 10.92 -13.64 -0.49
C MET A 1 11.88 -12.46 -0.54
N GLU A 2 13.03 -12.53 0.12
CA GLU A 2 14.08 -11.49 0.06
C GLU A 2 14.41 -11.04 -1.37
N GLU A 3 14.68 -12.00 -2.26
CA GLU A 3 14.97 -11.73 -3.68
C GLU A 3 13.86 -10.97 -4.41
N VAL A 4 12.59 -11.22 -4.08
CA VAL A 4 11.44 -10.50 -4.67
C VAL A 4 11.44 -9.05 -4.18
N TYR A 5 11.70 -8.82 -2.89
CA TYR A 5 11.77 -7.47 -2.35
C TYR A 5 12.95 -6.66 -2.91
N ASP A 6 14.10 -7.30 -3.06
CA ASP A 6 15.29 -6.68 -3.66
C ASP A 6 15.02 -6.31 -5.12
N THR A 7 14.49 -7.25 -5.91
CA THR A 7 14.11 -7.02 -7.32
C THR A 7 13.14 -5.85 -7.48
N LEU A 8 12.11 -5.78 -6.62
CA LEU A 8 11.14 -4.68 -6.62
C LEU A 8 11.80 -3.34 -6.29
N ALA A 9 12.65 -3.30 -5.26
CA ALA A 9 13.33 -2.08 -4.85
C ALA A 9 14.30 -1.57 -5.93
N GLU A 10 15.08 -2.46 -6.53
CA GLU A 10 15.98 -2.13 -7.65
C GLU A 10 15.21 -1.64 -8.87
N HIS A 11 14.09 -2.28 -9.21
CA HIS A 11 13.23 -1.83 -10.29
C HIS A 11 12.73 -0.41 -10.06
N LEU A 12 12.20 -0.10 -8.86
CA LEU A 12 11.74 1.25 -8.53
C LEU A 12 12.87 2.29 -8.63
N LEU A 13 14.07 1.98 -8.12
CA LEU A 13 15.22 2.87 -8.26
C LEU A 13 15.63 3.06 -9.73
N SER A 14 15.50 2.04 -10.57
CA SER A 14 15.77 2.15 -12.00
C SER A 14 14.78 3.07 -12.71
N VAL A 15 13.48 3.01 -12.33
CA VAL A 15 12.45 3.90 -12.86
C VAL A 15 12.72 5.34 -12.43
N LEU A 16 13.05 5.58 -11.16
CA LEU A 16 13.36 6.91 -10.63
C LEU A 16 14.52 7.60 -11.37
N LYS A 17 15.54 6.84 -11.82
CA LYS A 17 16.66 7.40 -12.63
C LYS A 17 16.20 7.98 -13.98
N ASN A 18 15.06 7.53 -14.49
CA ASN A 18 14.50 7.96 -15.77
C ASN A 18 13.45 9.08 -15.62
N ILE A 19 13.18 9.54 -14.39
CA ILE A 19 12.25 10.66 -14.15
C ILE A 19 13.05 11.96 -14.24
N GLU A 20 12.82 12.73 -15.32
CA GLU A 20 13.57 13.96 -15.63
C GLU A 20 13.31 15.12 -14.63
N HIS A 21 12.23 15.05 -13.84
CA HIS A 21 11.83 16.09 -12.91
C HIS A 21 11.73 15.57 -11.47
N LEU A 22 12.72 15.92 -10.63
CA LEU A 22 12.80 15.54 -9.21
C LEU A 22 11.65 16.10 -8.35
N ASP A 23 10.90 17.08 -8.85
CA ASP A 23 9.72 17.64 -8.17
C ASP A 23 8.45 16.78 -8.36
N SER A 24 8.50 15.75 -9.20
CA SER A 24 7.37 14.86 -9.46
C SER A 24 7.38 13.64 -8.52
N LYS A 25 6.24 13.36 -7.89
CA LYS A 25 6.05 12.16 -7.06
C LYS A 25 5.75 10.95 -7.94
N TYR A 26 6.48 9.86 -7.76
CA TYR A 26 6.14 8.57 -8.35
C TYR A 26 5.25 7.77 -7.39
N ILE A 27 4.06 7.38 -7.83
CA ILE A 27 3.09 6.65 -7.01
C ILE A 27 3.03 5.21 -7.48
N VAL A 28 3.26 4.28 -6.56
CA VAL A 28 3.13 2.83 -6.79
C VAL A 28 1.86 2.34 -6.11
N GLY A 29 0.91 1.85 -6.92
CA GLY A 29 -0.29 1.20 -6.41
C GLY A 29 -0.04 -0.28 -6.10
N LEU A 30 -0.39 -0.73 -4.90
CA LEU A 30 -0.37 -2.14 -4.54
C LEU A 30 -1.80 -2.65 -4.34
N ALA A 31 -2.28 -3.45 -5.29
CA ALA A 31 -3.61 -4.04 -5.28
C ALA A 31 -3.56 -5.55 -5.04
N GLY A 32 -4.60 -6.08 -4.41
CA GLY A 32 -4.70 -7.50 -4.03
C GLY A 32 -5.78 -7.72 -2.97
N PRO A 33 -6.28 -8.95 -2.79
CA PRO A 33 -7.35 -9.24 -1.85
C PRO A 33 -6.94 -8.97 -0.38
N PRO A 34 -7.90 -8.87 0.56
CA PRO A 34 -7.61 -8.82 1.99
C PRO A 34 -6.72 -9.99 2.42
N GLY A 35 -5.76 -9.75 3.32
CA GLY A 35 -4.83 -10.78 3.81
C GLY A 35 -3.69 -11.16 2.85
N ALA A 36 -3.65 -10.63 1.61
CA ALA A 36 -2.63 -10.97 0.62
C ALA A 36 -1.20 -10.46 0.91
N GLY A 37 -0.94 -9.86 2.09
CA GLY A 37 0.39 -9.38 2.48
C GLY A 37 0.83 -8.05 1.84
N LYS A 38 -0.06 -7.28 1.22
CA LYS A 38 0.25 -6.00 0.57
C LYS A 38 1.05 -5.04 1.45
N SER A 39 0.61 -4.84 2.69
CA SER A 39 1.29 -3.96 3.65
C SER A 39 2.68 -4.46 4.00
N THR A 40 2.87 -5.79 4.08
CA THR A 40 4.18 -6.40 4.32
C THR A 40 5.13 -6.14 3.16
N VAL A 41 4.69 -6.38 1.92
CA VAL A 41 5.47 -6.09 0.72
C VAL A 41 5.82 -4.60 0.65
N ALA A 42 4.83 -3.72 0.87
CA ALA A 42 5.02 -2.26 0.83
C ALA A 42 6.10 -1.80 1.83
N SER A 43 6.00 -2.25 3.08
CA SER A 43 6.95 -1.91 4.14
C SER A 43 8.37 -2.39 3.81
N GLU A 44 8.51 -3.64 3.36
CA GLU A 44 9.81 -4.22 3.04
C GLU A 44 10.48 -3.61 1.81
N VAL A 45 9.69 -3.22 0.79
CA VAL A 45 10.19 -2.54 -0.40
C VAL A 45 10.61 -1.11 -0.07
N VAL A 46 9.80 -0.34 0.66
CA VAL A 46 10.17 1.03 1.10
C VAL A 46 11.47 1.02 1.88
N ARG A 47 11.60 0.09 2.84
CA ARG A 47 12.83 -0.07 3.64
C ARG A 47 14.05 -0.30 2.74
N ARG A 48 13.95 -1.21 1.76
CA ARG A 48 15.05 -1.52 0.84
C ARG A 48 15.40 -0.37 -0.09
N VAL A 49 14.41 0.33 -0.64
CA VAL A 49 14.65 1.52 -1.47
C VAL A 49 15.44 2.56 -0.69
N ASN A 50 15.03 2.88 0.55
CA ASN A 50 15.72 3.87 1.38
C ASN A 50 17.15 3.41 1.77
N MET A 51 17.35 2.12 2.06
CA MET A 51 18.69 1.57 2.31
C MET A 51 19.60 1.70 1.08
N LEU A 52 19.15 1.22 -0.08
CA LEU A 52 19.92 1.24 -1.33
C LEU A 52 20.23 2.69 -1.76
N TRP A 53 19.27 3.60 -1.60
CA TRP A 53 19.47 5.03 -1.85
C TRP A 53 20.56 5.63 -0.96
N SER A 54 20.51 5.31 0.34
CA SER A 54 21.51 5.77 1.31
C SER A 54 22.91 5.27 0.99
N HIS A 55 23.04 4.00 0.59
CA HIS A 55 24.33 3.41 0.18
C HIS A 55 24.88 4.06 -1.09
N ALA A 56 24.03 4.39 -2.07
CA ALA A 56 24.45 5.02 -3.33
C ALA A 56 24.97 6.46 -3.16
N LYS A 57 24.55 7.18 -2.11
CA LYS A 57 24.95 8.57 -1.83
C LYS A 57 26.29 8.71 -1.09
N GLY A 58 26.90 7.60 -0.64
CA GLY A 58 28.18 7.59 0.07
C GLY A 58 28.07 7.98 1.54
N SER A 59 28.91 7.39 2.39
CA SER A 59 28.95 7.51 3.85
C SER A 59 29.46 8.86 4.40
N GLY A 60 29.34 9.95 3.63
CA GLY A 60 29.92 11.26 3.96
C GLY A 60 28.93 12.31 4.49
N ALA A 61 27.62 12.02 4.50
CA ALA A 61 26.63 12.98 4.96
C ALA A 61 26.43 12.90 6.49
N LEU A 62 26.81 13.97 7.20
CA LEU A 62 26.50 14.21 8.62
C LEU A 62 25.03 14.59 8.87
N LEU A 63 24.16 14.41 7.87
CA LEU A 63 22.74 14.72 7.92
C LEU A 63 21.94 13.40 7.87
N PRO A 64 20.73 13.35 8.47
CA PRO A 64 19.86 12.19 8.33
C PRO A 64 19.75 11.81 6.86
N THR A 65 20.01 10.55 6.54
CA THR A 65 19.83 9.99 5.21
C THR A 65 18.44 10.37 4.71
N GLU A 66 18.35 11.22 3.69
CA GLU A 66 17.06 11.64 3.13
C GLU A 66 16.35 10.40 2.59
N GLU A 67 15.29 9.97 3.27
CA GLU A 67 14.40 8.93 2.78
C GLU A 67 13.64 9.44 1.55
N ILE A 68 13.60 8.62 0.51
CA ILE A 68 12.96 8.97 -0.77
C ILE A 68 11.65 8.21 -1.01
N ALA A 69 11.41 7.16 -0.23
CA ALA A 69 10.23 6.33 -0.32
C ALA A 69 9.46 6.35 1.01
N ALA A 70 8.14 6.39 0.91
CA ALA A 70 7.23 6.29 2.03
C ALA A 70 6.03 5.40 1.66
N MET A 71 5.51 4.65 2.63
CA MET A 71 4.29 3.87 2.48
C MET A 71 3.09 4.73 2.92
N LEU A 72 2.08 4.85 2.05
CA LEU A 72 0.80 5.45 2.38
C LEU A 72 -0.29 4.37 2.40
N PRO A 73 -0.81 3.98 3.57
CA PRO A 73 -1.93 3.04 3.62
C PRO A 73 -3.21 3.71 3.09
N MET A 74 -4.10 2.93 2.48
CA MET A 74 -5.42 3.45 2.06
C MET A 74 -6.38 3.60 3.24
N ASP A 75 -6.19 2.77 4.28
CA ASP A 75 -6.99 2.75 5.50
C ASP A 75 -6.19 3.32 6.69
N GLY A 76 -6.89 3.80 7.73
CA GLY A 76 -6.26 4.26 8.98
C GLY A 76 -6.36 5.77 9.24
N PHE A 77 -6.88 6.55 8.29
CA PHE A 77 -7.13 8.00 8.44
C PHE A 77 -8.57 8.31 8.88
N HIS A 78 -9.22 7.37 9.58
CA HIS A 78 -10.58 7.59 10.08
C HIS A 78 -10.58 8.45 11.34
N LEU A 79 -11.52 9.40 11.41
CA LEU A 79 -11.79 10.16 12.64
C LEU A 79 -12.08 9.22 13.82
N TYR A 80 -11.74 9.65 15.04
CA TYR A 80 -12.09 8.94 16.27
C TYR A 80 -13.60 8.85 16.44
N ARG A 81 -14.09 7.82 17.13
CA ARG A 81 -15.53 7.66 17.42
C ARG A 81 -16.13 8.91 18.06
N ALA A 82 -15.44 9.51 19.04
CA ALA A 82 -15.87 10.75 19.68
C ALA A 82 -15.95 11.96 18.72
N GLN A 83 -15.11 12.00 17.68
CA GLN A 83 -15.19 13.03 16.65
C GLN A 83 -16.37 12.79 15.71
N LEU A 84 -16.67 11.52 15.40
CA LEU A 84 -17.87 11.17 14.64
C LEU A 84 -19.16 11.47 15.41
N ASP A 85 -19.17 11.27 16.72
CA ASP A 85 -20.29 11.59 17.61
C ASP A 85 -20.64 13.09 17.59
N ALA A 86 -19.65 13.94 17.31
CA ALA A 86 -19.80 15.39 17.24
C ALA A 86 -20.19 15.90 15.83
N MET A 87 -20.32 15.03 14.82
CA MET A 87 -20.75 15.42 13.47
C MET A 87 -22.26 15.64 13.41
N GLU A 88 -22.73 16.35 12.38
CA GLU A 88 -24.17 16.64 12.17
C GLU A 88 -25.04 15.37 12.10
N ASN A 89 -24.52 14.31 11.47
CA ASN A 89 -25.17 13.00 11.41
C ASN A 89 -24.23 11.89 11.93
N PRO A 90 -24.16 11.67 13.25
CA PRO A 90 -23.26 10.68 13.84
C PRO A 90 -23.50 9.25 13.34
N LYS A 91 -24.77 8.86 13.16
CA LYS A 91 -25.13 7.52 12.69
C LYS A 91 -24.54 7.22 11.32
N GLU A 92 -24.69 8.16 10.40
CA GLU A 92 -24.10 8.03 9.06
C GLU A 92 -22.57 8.08 9.10
N ALA A 93 -21.99 8.96 9.91
CA ALA A 93 -20.55 9.08 10.07
C ALA A 93 -19.89 7.77 10.57
N HIS A 94 -20.50 7.11 11.56
CA HIS A 94 -20.09 5.79 12.05
C HIS A 94 -20.26 4.68 11.01
N ALA A 95 -21.38 4.69 10.27
CA ALA A 95 -21.62 3.71 9.20
C ALA A 95 -20.58 3.82 8.09
N ARG A 96 -20.17 5.05 7.72
CA ARG A 96 -19.11 5.30 6.73
C ARG A 96 -17.74 4.81 7.23
N ARG A 97 -17.38 5.06 8.50
CA ARG A 97 -16.12 4.58 9.11
C ARG A 97 -16.02 3.06 9.23
N GLY A 98 -17.15 2.35 9.36
CA GLY A 98 -17.18 0.89 9.45
C GLY A 98 -17.50 0.30 10.82
N GLY A 99 -18.10 1.08 11.72
CA GLY A 99 -18.86 0.51 12.85
C GLY A 99 -20.19 -0.03 12.31
N LYS A 100 -20.19 -1.27 11.82
CA LYS A 100 -21.33 -1.86 11.12
C LYS A 100 -21.94 -3.00 11.91
N GLU A 101 -23.27 -3.01 11.96
CA GLU A 101 -24.04 -4.17 12.43
C GLU A 101 -23.77 -5.40 11.54
N PRO A 102 -23.97 -6.63 12.05
CA PRO A 102 -23.57 -7.87 11.36
C PRO A 102 -24.15 -8.03 9.94
N ASP A 103 -25.39 -7.63 9.73
CA ASP A 103 -26.06 -7.61 8.43
C ASP A 103 -25.40 -6.63 7.45
N VAL A 104 -25.05 -5.43 7.92
CA VAL A 104 -24.36 -4.41 7.12
C VAL A 104 -22.92 -4.84 6.81
N ALA A 105 -22.25 -5.58 7.70
CA ALA A 105 -20.95 -6.18 7.45
C ALA A 105 -21.03 -7.27 6.37
N ALA A 106 -22.01 -8.17 6.47
CA ALA A 106 -22.25 -9.21 5.46
C ALA A 106 -22.56 -8.61 4.08
N TRP A 107 -23.38 -7.56 4.02
CA TRP A 107 -23.65 -6.83 2.78
C TRP A 107 -22.40 -6.17 2.20
N ARG A 108 -21.52 -5.61 3.04
CA ARG A 108 -20.26 -4.99 2.57
C ARG A 108 -19.34 -6.02 1.94
N ILE A 109 -19.24 -7.21 2.53
CA ILE A 109 -18.48 -8.31 1.97
C ILE A 109 -19.04 -8.71 0.60
N SER A 110 -20.36 -8.90 0.49
CA SER A 110 -20.97 -9.41 -0.74
C SER A 110 -21.05 -8.38 -1.87
N TYR A 111 -21.26 -7.10 -1.56
CA TYR A 111 -21.54 -6.06 -2.55
C TYR A 111 -20.35 -5.15 -2.86
N ASN A 112 -19.35 -5.07 -1.97
CA ASN A 112 -18.18 -4.20 -2.16
C ASN A 112 -16.88 -5.00 -2.18
N ASP A 113 -16.56 -5.66 -1.07
CA ASP A 113 -15.21 -6.21 -0.88
C ASP A 113 -14.95 -7.40 -1.82
N ARG A 114 -15.92 -8.31 -1.98
CA ARG A 114 -15.81 -9.44 -2.91
C ARG A 114 -15.78 -9.00 -4.38
N PRO A 115 -16.72 -8.17 -4.90
CA PRO A 115 -16.64 -7.70 -6.28
C PRO A 115 -15.34 -6.95 -6.60
N ASN A 116 -14.82 -6.15 -5.66
CA ASN A 116 -13.52 -5.48 -5.83
C ASN A 116 -12.38 -6.50 -5.89
N ALA A 117 -12.41 -7.53 -5.04
CA ALA A 117 -11.40 -8.59 -5.08
C ALA A 117 -11.45 -9.37 -6.40
N GLU A 118 -12.65 -9.68 -6.90
CA GLU A 118 -12.86 -10.34 -8.20
C GLU A 118 -12.34 -9.45 -9.35
N LEU A 119 -12.66 -8.16 -9.34
CA LEU A 119 -12.17 -7.20 -10.33
C LEU A 119 -10.63 -7.16 -10.37
N ILE A 120 -9.97 -7.11 -9.20
CA ILE A 120 -8.50 -7.15 -9.12
C ILE A 120 -7.96 -8.44 -9.76
N MET A 121 -8.62 -9.58 -9.51
CA MET A 121 -8.20 -10.87 -10.07
C MET A 121 -8.39 -10.94 -11.59
N GLU A 122 -9.47 -10.36 -12.11
CA GLU A 122 -9.77 -10.30 -13.55
C GLU A 122 -8.85 -9.32 -14.29
N SER A 123 -8.60 -8.14 -13.71
CA SER A 123 -7.80 -7.07 -14.32
C SER A 123 -6.29 -7.21 -14.08
N ARG A 124 -5.83 -8.24 -13.35
CA ARG A 124 -4.41 -8.42 -13.00
C ARG A 124 -3.44 -8.43 -14.19
N LYS A 125 -3.94 -8.77 -15.38
CA LYS A 125 -3.17 -8.78 -16.63
C LYS A 125 -2.78 -7.37 -17.11
N ASP A 126 -3.48 -6.35 -16.63
CA ASP A 126 -3.25 -4.95 -16.98
C ASP A 126 -2.26 -4.27 -16.01
N ALA A 127 -1.81 -4.99 -14.97
CA ALA A 127 -0.79 -4.49 -14.05
C ALA A 127 0.59 -4.50 -14.71
N ASP A 128 1.40 -3.46 -14.43
CA ASP A 128 2.80 -3.41 -14.86
C ASP A 128 3.61 -4.59 -14.32
N LEU A 129 3.23 -5.09 -13.13
CA LEU A 129 3.86 -6.23 -12.49
C LEU A 129 2.87 -7.05 -11.67
N VAL A 130 2.97 -8.39 -11.78
CA VAL A 130 2.18 -9.34 -10.98
C VAL A 130 3.10 -10.10 -10.03
N ILE A 131 2.96 -9.84 -8.73
CA ILE A 131 3.65 -10.60 -7.68
C ILE A 131 2.83 -11.85 -7.39
N ARG A 132 3.38 -13.03 -7.66
CA ARG A 132 2.73 -14.29 -7.32
C ARG A 132 2.85 -14.52 -5.81
N SER A 133 1.75 -14.92 -5.17
CA SER A 133 1.82 -15.48 -3.84
C SER A 133 2.78 -16.67 -3.89
N VAL A 134 3.68 -16.79 -2.91
CA VAL A 134 4.42 -18.02 -2.71
C VAL A 134 3.41 -19.10 -2.34
N ASP A 135 3.37 -20.18 -3.12
CA ASP A 135 2.77 -21.41 -2.65
C ASP A 135 3.61 -21.85 -1.45
N PHE A 136 3.01 -21.88 -0.27
CA PHE A 136 3.57 -22.64 0.83
C PHE A 136 3.38 -24.11 0.46
N SER A 137 4.27 -24.65 -0.36
CA SER A 137 4.45 -26.09 -0.46
C SER A 137 5.01 -26.55 0.89
N SER A 138 4.09 -26.93 1.78
CA SER A 138 4.37 -27.75 2.96
C SER A 138 4.81 -29.15 2.55
#